data_AF-A0A7C2E1I5-F1
#
_entry.id   AF-A0A7C2E1I5-F1
#
_cell.length_a   1.000
_cell.length_b   1.000
_cell.length_c   1.000
_cell.angle_alpha   90.00
_cell.angle_beta   90.00
_cell.angle_gamma   90.00
#
_symmetry.space_group_name_H-M   'P 1'
#
loop_
_entity.id
_entity.type
_entity.pdbx_description
1 polymer ?
#
loop_
_entity_poly.entity_id
_entity_poly.type
_entity_poly.pdbx_seq_one_letter_code
_entity_poly.pdbx_strand_id
1 'polypeptide(L)'
;MRRKGLLLLIAAFTPWLCLAVLSYLELAQWGAVAGLAITLGMFALMPRGRKWGILQVFTLLFFILACAVTLALRDEIFTRIPNLLASGFAFLTIMAAYGMMYGIYFPSHYLFIDFPDSMRESPVLRRVFRILTWKWDGIFVLGLLANIVCMLALSGRTSTSLSSIISAALIGAGVVSTPVILLILPRRLESKLVEKGPLAIKWKPPLLTPGTNLRKNEFDAAVVGSGIGGLACAALLAHAGMKVLVTEKTRSIGGYCQTYYWEGCPLNAGPTMLLGGAGSALSALLERLGLEKEIPMRRLEWGLADGKVALRLGSGPDGDLEKLSKKFPSSRAGLSRLMSDLRRFRGELMDRPDYLSPTLPHNLEEYHEQFYHHPLSAL
;
A
#
# COMPACT_ATOMS: atom_id res chain seq x y z
N MET A 1 -0.88 4.87 9.93
CA MET A 1 -2.18 5.31 9.38
C MET A 1 -2.59 6.60 10.06
N ARG A 2 -2.88 7.65 9.28
CA ARG A 2 -3.70 8.76 9.80
C ARG A 2 -5.04 8.11 10.24
N ARG A 3 -5.62 8.52 11.37
CA ARG A 3 -6.89 7.95 11.91
C ARG A 3 -8.09 8.88 11.63
N LYS A 4 -7.92 9.83 10.72
CA LYS A 4 -8.89 10.91 10.50
C LYS A 4 -10.14 10.38 9.81
N GLY A 5 -9.99 9.46 8.86
CA GLY A 5 -11.10 8.80 8.17
C GLY A 5 -11.92 7.91 9.09
N LEU A 6 -11.27 7.13 9.95
CA LEU A 6 -11.96 6.31 10.95
C LEU A 6 -12.81 7.14 11.91
N LEU A 7 -12.27 8.26 12.40
CA LEU A 7 -13.02 9.17 13.29
C LEU A 7 -14.26 9.76 12.59
N LEU A 8 -14.15 10.09 11.31
CA LEU A 8 -15.30 10.57 10.52
C LEU A 8 -16.37 9.49 10.32
N LEU A 9 -15.97 8.24 10.14
CA LEU A 9 -16.91 7.11 10.07
C LEU A 9 -17.64 6.93 11.40
N ILE A 10 -16.92 6.99 12.52
CA ILE A 10 -17.52 6.90 13.87
C ILE A 10 -18.51 8.04 14.08
N ALA A 11 -18.12 9.28 13.74
CA ALA A 11 -18.97 10.45 13.82
C ALA A 11 -20.25 10.29 12.99
N ALA A 12 -20.16 9.68 11.80
CA ALA A 12 -21.31 9.45 10.93
C ALA A 12 -22.37 8.50 11.53
N PHE A 13 -21.97 7.60 12.44
CA PHE A 13 -22.90 6.71 13.15
C PHE A 13 -23.33 7.24 14.52
N THR A 14 -22.75 8.33 15.02
CA THR A 14 -23.11 8.93 16.30
C THR A 14 -24.60 9.31 16.39
N PRO A 15 -25.24 9.95 15.37
CA PRO A 15 -26.67 10.24 15.41
C PRO A 15 -27.54 9.00 15.68
N TRP A 16 -27.20 7.88 15.04
CA TRP A 16 -27.93 6.63 15.14
C TRP A 16 -27.76 5.95 16.51
N LEU A 17 -26.55 6.00 17.07
CA LEU A 17 -26.30 5.53 18.44
C LEU A 17 -27.03 6.40 19.48
N CYS A 18 -27.01 7.72 19.31
CA CYS A 18 -27.75 8.64 20.18
C CYS A 18 -29.25 8.35 20.14
N LEU A 19 -29.82 8.10 18.95
CA LEU A 19 -31.22 7.73 18.82
C LEU A 19 -31.53 6.44 19.57
N ALA A 20 -30.73 5.38 19.39
CA ALA A 20 -30.95 4.10 20.07
C ALA A 20 -30.84 4.22 21.61
N VAL A 21 -29.81 4.91 22.12
CA VAL A 21 -29.58 5.08 23.56
C VAL A 21 -30.67 5.94 24.20
N LEU A 22 -31.03 7.07 23.58
CA LEU A 22 -32.08 7.93 24.12
C LEU A 22 -33.46 7.29 24.00
N SER A 23 -33.69 6.43 22.99
CA SER A 23 -34.90 5.63 22.90
C SER A 23 -35.03 4.62 24.04
N TYR A 24 -33.93 4.01 24.47
CA TYR A 24 -33.91 3.13 25.65
C TYR A 24 -34.31 3.87 26.94
N LEU A 25 -33.88 5.12 27.08
CA LEU A 25 -34.23 5.98 28.22
C LEU A 25 -35.61 6.62 28.11
N GLU A 26 -36.44 6.19 27.15
CA GLU A 26 -37.77 6.76 26.89
C GLU A 26 -37.70 8.26 26.46
N LEU A 27 -36.54 8.72 25.98
CA LEU A 27 -36.30 10.08 25.49
C LEU A 27 -36.19 10.12 23.97
N ALA A 28 -36.98 9.32 23.25
CA ALA A 28 -36.88 9.16 21.79
C ALA A 28 -37.03 10.48 21.01
N GLN A 29 -37.86 11.40 21.49
CA GLN A 29 -38.00 12.77 20.95
C GLN A 29 -36.65 13.52 20.96
N TRP A 30 -35.92 13.46 22.07
CA TRP A 30 -34.61 14.07 22.21
C TRP A 30 -33.56 13.29 21.43
N GLY A 31 -33.74 11.98 21.26
CA GLY A 31 -32.96 11.15 20.34
C GLY A 31 -33.01 11.66 18.90
N ALA A 32 -34.21 11.95 18.38
CA ALA A 32 -34.39 12.48 17.03
C ALA A 32 -33.81 13.90 16.88
N VAL A 33 -34.07 14.78 17.85
CA VAL A 33 -33.55 16.16 17.85
C VAL A 33 -32.01 16.17 17.95
N ALA A 34 -31.43 15.40 18.86
CA ALA A 34 -29.99 15.28 19.01
C ALA A 34 -29.34 14.69 17.76
N GLY A 35 -29.93 13.64 17.16
CA GLY A 35 -29.45 13.06 15.92
C GLY A 35 -29.46 14.05 14.75
N LEU A 36 -30.52 14.87 14.63
CA LEU A 36 -30.58 15.94 13.64
C LEU A 36 -29.50 17.00 13.88
N ALA A 37 -29.34 17.46 15.13
CA ALA A 37 -28.34 18.46 15.50
C ALA A 37 -26.90 17.97 15.23
N ILE A 38 -26.58 16.72 15.58
CA ILE A 38 -25.27 16.12 15.30
C ILE A 38 -25.04 16.04 13.79
N THR A 39 -26.05 15.60 13.04
CA THR A 39 -25.96 15.51 11.58
C THR A 39 -25.71 16.89 10.97
N LEU A 40 -26.49 17.91 11.34
CA LEU A 40 -26.30 19.29 10.87
C LEU A 40 -24.94 19.86 11.26
N GLY A 41 -24.45 19.57 12.47
CA GLY A 41 -23.10 19.93 12.90
C GLY A 41 -22.01 19.32 12.02
N MET A 42 -22.16 18.05 11.63
CA MET A 42 -21.26 17.43 10.65
C MET A 42 -21.31 18.10 9.28
N PHE A 43 -22.49 18.60 8.86
CA PHE A 43 -22.61 19.40 7.64
C PHE A 43 -21.93 20.77 7.75
N ALA A 44 -22.05 21.43 8.89
CA ALA A 44 -21.45 22.76 9.12
C ALA A 44 -19.92 22.70 9.23
N LEU A 45 -19.37 21.63 9.82
CA LEU A 45 -17.93 21.47 10.07
C LEU A 45 -17.14 20.88 8.88
N MET A 46 -17.79 20.60 7.74
CA MET A 46 -17.12 19.96 6.61
C MET A 46 -16.24 20.96 5.82
N PRO A 47 -14.98 20.60 5.48
CA PRO A 47 -14.11 21.45 4.66
C PRO A 47 -14.72 21.75 3.28
N ARG A 48 -14.60 23.02 2.84
CA ARG A 48 -15.05 23.47 1.51
C ARG A 48 -14.42 22.62 0.40
N GLY A 49 -15.25 22.16 -0.55
CA GLY A 49 -14.83 21.37 -1.72
C GLY A 49 -14.99 19.85 -1.58
N ARG A 50 -15.50 19.35 -0.44
CA ARG A 50 -15.71 17.90 -0.24
C ARG A 50 -17.13 17.47 -0.61
N LYS A 51 -17.25 16.33 -1.29
CA LYS A 51 -18.55 15.69 -1.59
C LYS A 51 -19.07 14.91 -0.38
N TRP A 52 -20.38 14.99 -0.15
CA TRP A 52 -21.08 14.30 0.93
C TRP A 52 -21.07 12.80 0.72
N GLY A 53 -20.88 12.04 1.81
CA GLY A 53 -21.11 10.60 1.78
C GLY A 53 -22.60 10.31 1.69
N ILE A 54 -22.96 9.27 0.95
CA ILE A 54 -24.36 8.84 0.80
C ILE A 54 -25.04 8.59 2.17
N LEU A 55 -24.30 8.05 3.15
CA LEU A 55 -24.80 7.85 4.50
C LEU A 55 -25.21 9.15 5.19
N GLN A 56 -24.46 10.27 5.04
CA GLN A 56 -24.89 11.56 5.64
C GLN A 56 -26.21 12.04 5.05
N VAL A 57 -26.38 11.92 3.72
CA VAL A 57 -27.58 12.39 3.04
C VAL A 57 -28.80 11.63 3.54
N PHE A 58 -28.73 10.30 3.58
CA PHE A 58 -29.82 9.47 4.10
C PHE A 58 -30.06 9.66 5.60
N THR A 59 -28.98 9.88 6.37
CA THR A 59 -29.08 10.20 7.81
C THR A 59 -29.82 11.52 8.01
N LEU A 60 -29.48 12.57 7.25
CA LEU A 60 -30.15 13.86 7.33
C LEU A 60 -31.64 13.75 6.98
N LEU A 61 -31.97 13.08 5.87
CA LEU A 61 -33.35 12.87 5.45
C LEU A 61 -34.17 12.15 6.51
N PHE A 62 -33.61 11.08 7.08
CA PHE A 62 -34.25 10.33 8.15
C PHE A 62 -34.47 11.20 9.40
N PHE A 63 -33.46 11.92 9.87
CA PHE A 63 -33.58 12.69 11.12
C PHE A 63 -34.49 13.93 10.98
N ILE A 64 -34.60 14.52 9.79
CA ILE A 64 -35.62 15.55 9.52
C ILE A 64 -37.03 14.95 9.66
N LEU A 65 -37.28 13.82 9.01
CA LEU A 65 -38.57 13.14 9.05
C LEU A 65 -38.89 12.66 10.48
N ALA A 66 -37.92 12.02 11.13
CA ALA A 66 -38.05 11.55 12.51
C ALA A 66 -38.40 12.72 13.45
N CYS A 67 -37.70 13.85 13.36
CA CYS A 67 -37.99 15.02 14.18
C CYS A 67 -39.38 15.60 13.91
N ALA A 68 -39.83 15.65 12.65
CA ALA A 68 -41.17 16.12 12.31
C ALA A 68 -42.26 15.20 12.88
N VAL A 69 -42.09 13.89 12.72
CA VAL A 69 -43.00 12.87 13.26
C VAL A 69 -43.02 12.88 14.77
N THR A 70 -41.85 13.05 15.43
CA THR A 70 -41.78 13.06 16.89
C THR A 70 -42.45 14.28 17.51
N LEU A 71 -42.37 15.44 16.84
CA LEU A 71 -43.04 16.67 17.26
C LEU A 71 -44.56 16.63 17.04
N ALA A 72 -45.02 15.89 16.03
CA ALA A 72 -46.45 15.76 15.70
C ALA A 72 -47.19 14.75 16.60
N LEU A 73 -46.54 13.66 17.00
CA LEU A 73 -47.15 12.53 17.72
C LEU A 73 -46.86 12.53 19.24
N ARG A 74 -46.54 13.69 19.84
CA ARG A 74 -45.95 13.86 21.19
C ARG A 74 -46.28 12.79 22.25
N ASP A 75 -47.56 12.42 22.39
CA ASP A 75 -48.03 11.51 23.44
C ASP A 75 -48.03 10.02 23.04
N GLU A 76 -48.06 9.68 21.75
CA GLU A 76 -48.08 8.29 21.25
C GLU A 76 -46.71 7.72 20.90
N ILE A 77 -45.65 8.51 21.05
CA ILE A 77 -44.35 8.13 20.50
C ILE A 77 -43.69 6.97 21.27
N PHE A 78 -43.98 6.87 22.56
CA PHE A 78 -43.41 5.85 23.46
C PHE A 78 -43.81 4.43 23.05
N THR A 79 -45.04 4.25 22.56
CA THR A 79 -45.52 2.94 22.07
C THR A 79 -45.00 2.62 20.66
N ARG A 80 -44.39 3.59 19.97
CA ARG A 80 -43.93 3.49 18.58
C ARG A 80 -42.41 3.58 18.42
N ILE A 81 -41.63 3.50 19.52
CA ILE A 81 -40.16 3.47 19.48
C ILE A 81 -39.63 2.36 18.55
N PRO A 82 -40.14 1.11 18.58
CA PRO A 82 -39.69 0.07 17.65
C PRO A 82 -39.94 0.45 16.19
N ASN A 83 -41.05 1.15 15.91
CA ASN A 83 -41.39 1.61 14.55
C ASN A 83 -40.39 2.67 14.08
N LEU A 84 -40.03 3.60 14.96
CA LEU A 84 -39.03 4.63 14.69
C LEU A 84 -37.66 3.99 14.38
N LEU A 85 -37.20 3.05 15.20
CA LEU A 85 -35.94 2.35 14.99
C LEU A 85 -35.98 1.46 13.74
N ALA A 86 -37.07 0.74 13.49
CA ALA A 86 -37.28 -0.02 12.26
C ALA A 86 -37.22 0.88 11.02
N SER A 87 -37.90 2.03 11.04
CA SER A 87 -37.86 2.99 9.93
C SER A 87 -36.45 3.55 9.69
N GLY A 88 -35.66 3.74 10.75
CA GLY A 88 -34.26 4.12 10.64
C GLY A 88 -33.42 3.08 9.91
N PHE A 89 -33.53 1.80 10.30
CA PHE A 89 -32.86 0.72 9.59
C PHE A 89 -33.39 0.50 8.17
N ALA A 90 -34.67 0.81 7.90
CA ALA A 90 -35.21 0.80 6.55
C ALA A 90 -34.52 1.85 5.66
N PHE A 91 -34.32 3.08 6.15
CA PHE A 91 -33.57 4.12 5.44
C PHE A 91 -32.13 3.69 5.14
N LEU A 92 -31.45 3.08 6.11
CA LEU A 92 -30.09 2.54 5.94
C LEU A 92 -30.05 1.37 4.95
N THR A 93 -31.09 0.54 4.91
CA THR A 93 -31.22 -0.58 3.97
C THR A 93 -31.49 -0.10 2.55
N ILE A 94 -32.32 0.94 2.38
CA ILE A 94 -32.54 1.59 1.08
C ILE A 94 -31.25 2.24 0.58
N MET A 95 -30.52 2.91 1.46
CA MET A 95 -29.19 3.45 1.15
C MET A 95 -28.22 2.35 0.71
N ALA A 96 -28.21 1.20 1.39
CA ALA A 96 -27.40 0.05 1.01
C ALA A 96 -27.75 -0.50 -0.38
N ALA A 97 -29.06 -0.66 -0.68
CA ALA A 97 -29.52 -1.09 -1.99
C ALA A 97 -29.11 -0.11 -3.10
N TYR A 98 -29.26 1.20 -2.87
CA TYR A 98 -28.79 2.22 -3.79
C TYR A 98 -27.26 2.14 -3.99
N GLY A 99 -26.51 1.99 -2.90
CA GLY A 99 -25.05 1.84 -2.95
C GLY A 99 -24.62 0.66 -3.82
N MET A 100 -25.31 -0.49 -3.68
CA MET A 100 -25.04 -1.68 -4.47
C MET A 100 -25.34 -1.48 -5.97
N MET A 101 -26.47 -0.88 -6.32
CA MET A 101 -26.87 -0.64 -7.71
C MET A 101 -25.87 0.24 -8.47
N TYR A 102 -25.31 1.26 -7.81
CA TYR A 102 -24.37 2.20 -8.43
C TYR A 102 -22.90 1.87 -8.17
N GLY A 103 -22.59 0.72 -7.54
CA GLY A 103 -21.23 0.30 -7.23
C GLY A 103 -20.52 1.22 -6.22
N ILE A 104 -21.28 1.90 -5.35
CA ILE A 104 -20.78 2.84 -4.37
C ILE A 104 -20.48 2.11 -3.05
N TYR A 105 -19.20 2.00 -2.70
CA TYR A 105 -18.79 1.49 -1.39
C TYR A 105 -18.84 2.62 -0.35
N PHE A 106 -19.95 2.76 0.39
CA PHE A 106 -20.13 3.90 1.29
C PHE A 106 -19.00 4.09 2.33
N PRO A 107 -18.38 3.04 2.93
CA PRO A 107 -17.31 3.25 3.90
C PRO A 107 -16.08 3.92 3.28
N SER A 108 -15.88 3.75 1.97
CA SER A 108 -14.76 4.34 1.25
C SER A 108 -14.77 5.88 1.32
N HIS A 109 -15.95 6.53 1.41
CA HIS A 109 -16.08 8.00 1.49
C HIS A 109 -15.41 8.61 2.74
N TYR A 110 -15.29 7.83 3.81
CA TYR A 110 -14.63 8.25 5.05
C TYR A 110 -13.22 7.72 5.14
N LEU A 111 -13.06 6.42 4.84
CA LEU A 111 -11.85 5.67 5.15
C LEU A 111 -10.73 5.93 4.15
N PHE A 112 -11.02 6.37 2.92
CA PHE A 112 -9.98 6.66 1.92
C PHE A 112 -8.94 7.69 2.37
N ILE A 113 -9.32 8.61 3.26
CA ILE A 113 -8.44 9.66 3.79
C ILE A 113 -7.21 9.08 4.49
N ASP A 114 -7.36 7.88 5.05
CA ASP A 114 -6.32 7.26 5.83
C ASP A 114 -5.27 6.53 4.95
N PHE A 115 -5.49 6.51 3.62
CA PHE A 115 -4.62 5.88 2.62
C PHE A 115 -3.94 6.92 1.69
N PRO A 116 -2.69 6.67 1.23
CA PRO A 116 -2.01 7.49 0.22
C PRO A 116 -2.70 7.43 -1.14
N ASP A 117 -2.50 8.47 -1.96
CA ASP A 117 -3.14 8.59 -3.28
C ASP A 117 -2.73 7.46 -4.25
N SER A 118 -1.55 6.89 -4.09
CA SER A 118 -1.08 5.73 -4.87
C SER A 118 -1.90 4.46 -4.62
N MET A 119 -2.53 4.32 -3.45
CA MET A 119 -3.33 3.14 -3.10
C MET A 119 -4.78 3.22 -3.59
N ARG A 120 -5.22 4.36 -4.14
CA ARG A 120 -6.61 4.58 -4.55
C ARG A 120 -7.07 3.61 -5.63
N GLU A 121 -6.15 3.21 -6.52
CA GLU A 121 -6.47 2.31 -7.62
C GLU A 121 -6.32 0.83 -7.24
N SER A 122 -5.81 0.54 -6.04
CA SER A 122 -5.50 -0.83 -5.61
C SER A 122 -6.72 -1.76 -5.71
N PRO A 123 -6.62 -2.87 -6.46
CA PRO A 123 -7.70 -3.85 -6.56
C PRO A 123 -7.96 -4.55 -5.21
N VAL A 124 -6.92 -4.67 -4.37
CA VAL A 124 -7.02 -5.21 -3.01
C VAL A 124 -7.88 -4.29 -2.14
N LEU A 125 -7.57 -2.99 -2.15
CA LEU A 125 -8.29 -2.02 -1.34
C LEU A 125 -9.76 -1.90 -1.74
N ARG A 126 -10.07 -1.91 -3.05
CA ARG A 126 -11.45 -1.95 -3.54
C ARG A 126 -12.21 -3.19 -3.05
N ARG A 127 -11.55 -4.36 -3.05
CA ARG A 127 -12.15 -5.60 -2.55
C ARG A 127 -12.43 -5.53 -1.05
N VAL A 128 -11.54 -4.94 -0.26
CA VAL A 128 -11.75 -4.71 1.18
C VAL A 128 -12.96 -3.82 1.43
N PHE A 129 -13.07 -2.69 0.70
CA PHE A 129 -14.23 -1.81 0.85
C PHE A 129 -15.55 -2.46 0.42
N ARG A 130 -15.53 -3.32 -0.59
CA ARG A 130 -16.71 -4.11 -0.97
C ARG A 130 -17.15 -5.05 0.14
N ILE A 131 -16.22 -5.81 0.72
CA ILE A 131 -16.51 -6.71 1.85
C ILE A 131 -17.05 -5.93 3.05
N LEU A 132 -16.45 -4.76 3.35
CA LEU A 132 -16.89 -3.92 4.43
C LEU A 132 -18.30 -3.35 4.18
N THR A 133 -18.62 -3.00 2.92
CA THR A 133 -19.96 -2.55 2.52
C THR A 133 -20.97 -3.67 2.72
N TRP A 134 -20.72 -4.87 2.18
CA TRP A 134 -21.62 -6.03 2.37
C TRP A 134 -21.86 -6.39 3.84
N LYS A 135 -20.83 -6.27 4.69
CA LYS A 135 -20.99 -6.44 6.13
C LYS A 135 -21.99 -5.45 6.71
N TRP A 136 -21.83 -4.17 6.37
CA TRP A 136 -22.72 -3.11 6.85
C TRP A 136 -24.15 -3.24 6.30
N ASP A 137 -24.29 -3.60 5.02
CA ASP A 137 -25.59 -3.87 4.41
C ASP A 137 -26.31 -5.00 5.16
N GLY A 138 -25.59 -6.08 5.50
CA GLY A 138 -26.12 -7.17 6.33
C GLY A 138 -26.53 -6.70 7.74
N ILE A 139 -25.74 -5.83 8.38
CA ILE A 139 -26.09 -5.24 9.68
C ILE A 139 -27.38 -4.41 9.57
N PHE A 140 -27.56 -3.64 8.50
CA PHE A 140 -28.75 -2.81 8.31
C PHE A 140 -30.01 -3.65 8.10
N VAL A 141 -29.93 -4.67 7.26
CA VAL A 141 -31.04 -5.62 7.04
C VAL A 141 -31.38 -6.37 8.32
N LEU A 142 -30.38 -6.86 9.05
CA LEU A 142 -30.60 -7.56 10.31
C LEU A 142 -31.24 -6.64 11.36
N GLY A 143 -30.81 -5.39 11.44
CA GLY A 143 -31.41 -4.40 12.32
C GLY A 143 -32.87 -4.10 11.95
N LEU A 144 -33.19 -3.99 10.65
CA LEU A 144 -34.57 -3.82 10.20
C LEU A 144 -35.45 -5.00 10.62
N LEU A 145 -35.02 -6.23 10.32
CA LEU A 145 -35.78 -7.44 10.67
C LEU A 145 -35.97 -7.59 12.17
N ALA A 146 -34.91 -7.38 12.97
CA ALA A 146 -34.99 -7.50 14.41
C ALA A 146 -35.97 -6.48 15.01
N ASN A 147 -35.98 -5.24 14.50
CA ASN A 147 -36.92 -4.23 14.97
C ASN A 147 -38.37 -4.49 14.53
N ILE A 148 -38.59 -5.06 13.34
CA ILE A 148 -39.93 -5.55 12.91
C ILE A 148 -40.41 -6.67 13.83
N VAL A 149 -39.53 -7.61 14.19
CA VAL A 149 -39.88 -8.69 15.14
C VAL A 149 -40.21 -8.11 16.52
N CYS A 150 -39.41 -7.15 17.03
CA CYS A 150 -39.71 -6.48 18.30
C CYS A 150 -41.07 -5.77 18.24
N MET A 151 -41.41 -5.15 17.12
CA MET A 151 -42.68 -4.48 16.90
C MET A 151 -43.87 -5.45 16.87
N LEU A 152 -43.74 -6.61 16.23
CA LEU A 152 -44.85 -7.54 16.00
C LEU A 152 -45.03 -8.57 17.12
N ALA A 153 -43.93 -9.03 17.74
CA ALA A 153 -43.94 -10.16 18.66
C ALA A 153 -43.89 -9.77 20.15
N LEU A 154 -43.54 -8.52 20.46
CA LEU A 154 -43.37 -8.04 21.84
C LEU A 154 -44.26 -6.84 22.10
N SER A 155 -44.67 -6.64 23.36
CA SER A 155 -45.55 -5.55 23.77
C SER A 155 -44.98 -4.73 24.93
N GLY A 156 -45.31 -3.44 24.96
CA GLY A 156 -44.93 -2.53 26.04
C GLY A 156 -43.41 -2.33 26.17
N ARG A 157 -42.93 -2.25 27.42
CA ARG A 157 -41.56 -1.85 27.74
C ARG A 157 -40.49 -2.84 27.25
N THR A 158 -40.81 -4.12 27.14
CA THR A 158 -39.87 -5.14 26.66
C THR A 158 -39.53 -4.96 25.18
N SER A 159 -40.53 -4.63 24.36
CA SER A 159 -40.34 -4.32 22.93
C SER A 159 -39.40 -3.12 22.74
N THR A 160 -39.67 -2.02 23.45
CA THR A 160 -38.85 -0.79 23.37
C THR A 160 -37.41 -1.00 23.83
N SER A 161 -37.22 -1.73 24.93
CA SER A 161 -35.90 -2.01 25.50
C SER A 161 -35.08 -2.89 24.57
N LEU A 162 -35.68 -3.98 24.06
CA LEU A 162 -34.99 -4.93 23.19
C LEU A 162 -34.64 -4.29 21.84
N SER A 163 -35.58 -3.55 21.23
CA SER A 163 -35.38 -2.80 20.00
C SER A 163 -34.22 -1.81 20.11
N SER A 164 -34.14 -1.06 21.22
CA SER A 164 -33.07 -0.09 21.46
C SER A 164 -31.71 -0.76 21.69
N ILE A 165 -31.67 -1.83 22.49
CA ILE A 165 -30.44 -2.58 22.80
C ILE A 165 -29.89 -3.23 21.53
N ILE A 166 -30.73 -3.94 20.76
CA ILE A 166 -30.30 -4.59 19.52
C ILE A 166 -29.78 -3.55 18.52
N SER A 167 -30.49 -2.43 18.36
CA SER A 167 -30.11 -1.35 17.46
C SER A 167 -28.74 -0.78 17.82
N ALA A 168 -28.50 -0.46 19.10
CA ALA A 168 -27.21 0.04 19.57
C ALA A 168 -26.10 -1.01 19.42
N ALA A 169 -26.38 -2.27 19.76
CA ALA A 169 -25.42 -3.37 19.67
C ALA A 169 -24.96 -3.62 18.23
N LEU A 170 -25.89 -3.65 17.27
CA LEU A 170 -25.60 -3.86 15.85
C LEU A 170 -24.74 -2.73 15.27
N ILE A 171 -25.11 -1.48 15.54
CA ILE A 171 -24.33 -0.32 15.08
C ILE A 171 -22.95 -0.30 15.74
N GLY A 172 -22.90 -0.51 17.06
CA GLY A 172 -21.66 -0.59 17.83
C GLY A 172 -20.72 -1.68 17.32
N ALA A 173 -21.24 -2.90 17.08
CA ALA A 173 -20.47 -4.01 16.51
C ALA A 173 -19.95 -3.69 15.11
N GLY A 174 -20.75 -3.04 14.27
CA GLY A 174 -20.33 -2.56 12.95
C GLY A 174 -19.16 -1.58 13.03
N VAL A 175 -19.25 -0.59 13.91
CA VAL A 175 -18.22 0.43 14.12
C VAL A 175 -16.94 -0.20 14.66
N VAL A 176 -17.02 -1.01 15.73
CA VAL A 176 -15.86 -1.62 16.40
C VAL A 176 -15.13 -2.63 15.51
N SER A 177 -15.87 -3.42 14.71
CA SER A 177 -15.25 -4.41 13.82
C SER A 177 -14.62 -3.79 12.56
N THR A 178 -15.00 -2.58 12.18
CA THR A 178 -14.47 -1.92 10.98
C THR A 178 -12.94 -1.70 11.00
N PRO A 179 -12.31 -1.12 12.05
CA PRO A 179 -10.86 -0.97 12.09
C PRO A 179 -10.13 -2.31 12.09
N VAL A 180 -10.69 -3.34 12.73
CA VAL A 180 -10.10 -4.69 12.76
C VAL A 180 -10.03 -5.27 11.35
N ILE A 181 -11.11 -5.16 10.58
CA ILE A 181 -11.15 -5.63 9.18
C ILE A 181 -10.17 -4.85 8.30
N LEU A 182 -10.07 -3.54 8.47
CA LEU A 182 -9.13 -2.71 7.71
C LEU A 182 -7.67 -3.02 8.01
N LEU A 183 -7.34 -3.47 9.22
CA LEU A 183 -5.96 -3.81 9.58
C LEU A 183 -5.57 -5.22 9.12
N ILE A 184 -6.50 -6.18 9.21
CA ILE A 184 -6.20 -7.59 8.99
C ILE A 184 -6.41 -7.99 7.52
N LEU A 185 -7.50 -7.53 6.90
CA LEU A 185 -7.94 -8.05 5.61
C LEU A 185 -7.03 -7.66 4.43
N PRO A 186 -6.51 -6.41 4.31
CA PRO A 186 -5.55 -6.10 3.25
C PRO A 186 -4.31 -6.98 3.34
N ARG A 187 -3.73 -7.12 4.54
CA ARG A 187 -2.55 -7.96 4.78
C ARG A 187 -2.78 -9.42 4.41
N ARG A 188 -3.95 -9.98 4.74
CA ARG A 188 -4.31 -11.36 4.36
C ARG A 188 -4.55 -11.52 2.86
N LEU A 189 -5.09 -10.50 2.20
CA LEU A 189 -5.30 -10.56 0.76
C LEU A 189 -3.97 -10.41 0.00
N GLU A 190 -3.09 -9.54 0.48
CA GLU A 190 -1.71 -9.40 -0.02
C GLU A 190 -0.90 -10.67 0.24
N SER A 191 -0.96 -11.23 1.46
CA SER A 191 -0.27 -12.48 1.77
C SER A 191 -0.79 -13.63 0.90
N LYS A 192 -2.10 -13.71 0.62
CA LYS A 192 -2.65 -14.69 -0.32
C LYS A 192 -2.24 -14.46 -1.77
N LEU A 193 -1.91 -13.23 -2.17
CA LEU A 193 -1.32 -12.96 -3.48
C LEU A 193 0.14 -13.43 -3.53
N VAL A 194 0.88 -13.27 -2.42
CA VAL A 194 2.27 -13.71 -2.28
C VAL A 194 2.39 -15.23 -2.09
N GLU A 195 1.52 -15.86 -1.29
CA GLU A 195 1.43 -17.31 -1.04
C GLU A 195 0.96 -18.08 -2.27
N LYS A 196 0.15 -17.46 -3.13
CA LYS A 196 -0.13 -18.00 -4.47
C LYS A 196 1.10 -18.01 -5.38
N GLY A 197 2.21 -17.44 -4.91
CA GLY A 197 3.52 -17.45 -5.53
C GLY A 197 3.61 -16.57 -6.79
N PRO A 198 4.83 -16.21 -7.23
CA PRO A 198 5.08 -15.72 -8.59
C PRO A 198 4.53 -16.66 -9.68
N LEU A 199 4.24 -17.92 -9.31
CA LEU A 199 3.76 -19.00 -10.18
C LEU A 199 2.25 -18.95 -10.49
N ALA A 200 1.44 -18.11 -9.83
CA ALA A 200 0.02 -17.99 -10.16
C ALA A 200 -0.24 -17.21 -11.46
N ILE A 201 0.75 -16.46 -11.94
CA ILE A 201 0.74 -16.03 -13.34
C ILE A 201 1.34 -17.21 -14.12
N LYS A 202 0.48 -17.97 -14.81
CA LYS A 202 0.93 -18.88 -15.88
C LYS A 202 1.42 -18.03 -17.07
N TRP A 203 2.47 -17.26 -16.85
CA TRP A 203 3.17 -16.57 -17.92
C TRP A 203 4.13 -17.59 -18.51
N LYS A 204 3.83 -18.03 -19.73
CA LYS A 204 4.83 -18.67 -20.58
C LYS A 204 5.56 -17.51 -21.26
N PRO A 205 6.77 -17.14 -20.82
CA PRO A 205 7.49 -16.07 -21.48
C PRO A 205 7.65 -16.44 -22.96
N PRO A 206 7.30 -15.53 -23.89
CA PRO A 206 7.60 -15.78 -25.29
C PRO A 206 9.12 -15.92 -25.44
N LEU A 207 9.57 -17.00 -26.07
CA LEU A 207 10.96 -17.11 -26.50
C LEU A 207 11.15 -16.10 -27.63
N LEU A 208 11.86 -15.02 -27.33
CA LEU A 208 12.17 -13.99 -28.31
C LEU A 208 13.26 -14.51 -29.24
N THR A 209 12.96 -14.60 -30.53
CA THR A 209 13.92 -14.96 -31.59
C THR A 209 14.42 -13.69 -32.27
N PRO A 210 15.72 -13.36 -32.17
CA PRO A 210 16.31 -12.24 -32.89
C PRO A 210 16.18 -12.37 -34.42
N GLY A 211 16.26 -11.24 -35.14
CA GLY A 211 16.37 -11.23 -36.60
C GLY A 211 15.06 -11.43 -37.38
N THR A 212 13.90 -11.22 -36.75
CA THR A 212 12.62 -11.20 -37.47
C THR A 212 12.48 -9.92 -38.32
N ASN A 213 11.83 -10.03 -39.48
CA ASN A 213 11.54 -8.87 -40.32
C ASN A 213 10.39 -8.05 -39.70
N LEU A 214 10.74 -7.06 -38.88
CA LEU A 214 9.80 -6.15 -38.23
C LEU A 214 9.43 -4.97 -39.13
N ARG A 215 8.17 -4.51 -39.05
CA ARG A 215 7.75 -3.26 -39.70
C ARG A 215 8.39 -2.04 -39.02
N LYS A 216 8.29 -0.87 -39.67
CA LYS A 216 8.93 0.39 -39.24
C LYS A 216 8.70 0.73 -37.74
N ASN A 217 7.50 0.48 -37.21
CA ASN A 217 7.11 0.78 -35.83
C ASN A 217 6.88 -0.47 -34.95
N GLU A 218 7.36 -1.63 -35.39
CA GLU A 218 7.32 -2.85 -34.57
C GLU A 218 8.67 -3.05 -33.87
N PHE A 219 8.62 -3.66 -32.69
CA PHE A 219 9.76 -3.90 -31.80
C PHE A 219 9.60 -5.30 -31.20
N ASP A 220 10.71 -6.02 -31.00
CA ASP A 220 10.70 -7.33 -30.33
C ASP A 220 10.42 -7.19 -28.83
N ALA A 221 10.88 -6.08 -28.23
CA ALA A 221 10.71 -5.80 -26.82
C ALA A 221 10.51 -4.31 -26.55
N ALA A 222 9.73 -4.00 -25.51
CA ALA A 222 9.59 -2.66 -24.97
C ALA A 222 10.08 -2.63 -23.53
N VAL A 223 10.96 -1.68 -23.22
CA VAL A 223 11.48 -1.39 -21.89
C VAL A 223 10.88 -0.07 -21.42
N VAL A 224 10.21 -0.09 -20.28
CA VAL A 224 9.57 1.08 -19.69
C VAL A 224 10.42 1.60 -18.53
N GLY A 225 11.03 2.76 -18.74
CA GLY A 225 11.97 3.41 -17.83
C GLY A 225 13.42 3.30 -18.31
N SER A 226 14.12 4.43 -18.34
CA SER A 226 15.52 4.55 -18.77
C SER A 226 16.51 4.64 -17.60
N GLY A 227 16.18 4.03 -16.47
CA GLY A 227 17.13 3.84 -15.36
C GLY A 227 18.21 2.82 -15.68
N ILE A 228 19.23 2.70 -14.82
CA ILE A 228 20.37 1.78 -15.03
C ILE A 228 19.94 0.33 -15.33
N GLY A 229 18.92 -0.19 -14.63
CA GLY A 229 18.39 -1.54 -14.89
C GLY A 229 17.66 -1.65 -16.23
N GLY A 230 16.88 -0.63 -16.60
CA GLY A 230 16.17 -0.60 -17.88
C GLY A 230 17.12 -0.48 -19.07
N LEU A 231 18.12 0.40 -18.97
CA LEU A 231 19.16 0.55 -19.98
C LEU A 231 20.02 -0.71 -20.10
N ALA A 232 20.39 -1.35 -18.98
CA ALA A 232 21.11 -2.62 -19.00
C ALA A 232 20.30 -3.72 -19.71
N CYS A 233 19.01 -3.85 -19.38
CA CYS A 233 18.11 -4.80 -20.03
C CYS A 233 17.98 -4.53 -21.53
N ALA A 234 17.72 -3.27 -21.91
CA ALA A 234 17.58 -2.87 -23.31
C ALA A 234 18.88 -3.11 -24.10
N ALA A 235 20.03 -2.80 -23.51
CA ALA A 235 21.33 -3.02 -24.14
C ALA A 235 21.62 -4.50 -24.35
N LEU A 236 21.33 -5.37 -23.38
CA LEU A 236 21.49 -6.82 -23.52
C LEU A 236 20.60 -7.39 -24.63
N LEU A 237 19.32 -6.98 -24.69
CA LEU A 237 18.39 -7.41 -25.73
C LEU A 237 18.83 -6.92 -27.12
N ALA A 238 19.25 -5.67 -27.21
CA ALA A 238 19.77 -5.10 -28.46
C ALA A 238 21.08 -5.79 -28.90
N HIS A 239 21.98 -6.08 -27.96
CA HIS A 239 23.22 -6.83 -28.22
C HIS A 239 22.93 -8.26 -28.70
N ALA A 240 21.83 -8.87 -28.25
CA ALA A 240 21.33 -10.14 -28.75
C ALA A 240 20.65 -10.05 -30.14
N GLY A 241 20.63 -8.88 -30.78
CA GLY A 241 20.07 -8.67 -32.12
C GLY A 241 18.57 -8.33 -32.15
N MET A 242 17.97 -7.96 -31.01
CA MET A 242 16.56 -7.57 -30.95
C MET A 242 16.37 -6.07 -31.19
N LYS A 243 15.25 -5.70 -31.80
CA LYS A 243 14.82 -4.29 -31.93
C LYS A 243 14.05 -3.87 -30.69
N VAL A 244 14.66 -3.03 -29.86
CA VAL A 244 14.12 -2.65 -28.54
C VAL A 244 13.59 -1.21 -28.55
N LEU A 245 12.39 -1.01 -28.02
CA LEU A 245 11.85 0.31 -27.72
C LEU A 245 12.12 0.65 -26.25
N VAL A 246 12.82 1.74 -25.97
CA VAL A 246 12.95 2.27 -24.60
C VAL A 246 12.06 3.50 -24.46
N THR A 247 11.22 3.52 -23.43
CA THR A 247 10.34 4.66 -23.13
C THR A 247 10.72 5.28 -21.80
N GLU A 248 10.73 6.60 -21.71
CA GLU A 248 11.03 7.35 -20.51
C GLU A 248 9.97 8.44 -20.32
N LYS A 249 9.47 8.57 -19.09
CA LYS A 249 8.45 9.58 -18.78
C LYS A 249 9.04 10.98 -18.62
N THR A 250 10.32 11.05 -18.27
CA THR A 250 11.07 12.30 -18.10
C THR A 250 11.75 12.71 -19.39
N ARG A 251 12.33 13.92 -19.42
CA ARG A 251 13.04 14.43 -20.60
C ARG A 251 14.46 13.92 -20.74
N SER A 252 14.94 13.14 -19.77
CA SER A 252 16.34 12.78 -19.66
C SER A 252 16.48 11.32 -19.24
N ILE A 253 17.55 10.70 -19.71
CA ILE A 253 17.84 9.30 -19.39
C ILE A 253 18.60 9.16 -18.07
N GLY A 254 18.64 7.95 -17.53
CA GLY A 254 19.42 7.58 -16.34
C GLY A 254 18.58 7.33 -15.08
N GLY A 255 17.30 7.73 -15.08
CA GLY A 255 16.40 7.54 -13.94
C GLY A 255 16.99 8.13 -12.66
N TYR A 256 17.19 7.32 -11.62
CA TYR A 256 17.82 7.78 -10.37
C TYR A 256 19.30 8.17 -10.55
N CYS A 257 19.99 7.59 -11.55
CA CYS A 257 21.41 7.87 -11.85
C CYS A 257 21.58 8.99 -12.88
N GLN A 258 20.64 9.94 -12.94
CA GLN A 258 20.66 11.03 -13.92
C GLN A 258 21.78 12.04 -13.64
N THR A 259 22.34 12.60 -14.72
CA THR A 259 23.26 13.74 -14.69
C THR A 259 22.56 14.99 -15.23
N TYR A 260 22.60 16.07 -14.46
CA TYR A 260 22.17 17.41 -14.89
C TYR A 260 23.38 18.24 -15.27
N TYR A 261 23.21 19.24 -16.14
CA TYR A 261 24.26 20.20 -16.44
C TYR A 261 23.89 21.55 -15.85
N TRP A 262 24.73 22.06 -14.95
CA TRP A 262 24.58 23.40 -14.36
C TRP A 262 25.81 24.22 -14.74
N GLU A 263 25.62 25.31 -15.50
CA GLU A 263 26.72 26.17 -15.96
C GLU A 263 27.84 25.39 -16.70
N GLY A 264 27.46 24.36 -17.46
CA GLY A 264 28.41 23.49 -18.16
C GLY A 264 29.04 22.38 -17.29
N CYS A 265 28.78 22.38 -15.99
CA CYS A 265 29.27 21.36 -15.06
C CYS A 265 28.28 20.20 -14.90
N PRO A 266 28.73 18.94 -15.02
CA PRO A 266 27.88 17.78 -14.76
C PRO A 266 27.64 17.61 -13.25
N LEU A 267 26.37 17.53 -12.86
CA LEU A 267 25.90 17.28 -11.51
C LEU A 267 25.13 15.96 -11.49
N ASN A 268 25.68 14.95 -10.82
CA ASN A 268 25.04 13.65 -10.69
C ASN A 268 24.02 13.68 -9.54
N ALA A 269 22.78 13.30 -9.85
CA ALA A 269 21.66 13.30 -8.90
C ALA A 269 21.66 12.07 -7.98
N GLY A 270 22.22 10.97 -8.49
CA GLY A 270 22.14 9.65 -7.89
C GLY A 270 23.48 9.13 -7.37
N PRO A 271 23.56 7.81 -7.15
CA PRO A 271 24.77 7.16 -6.69
C PRO A 271 25.92 7.37 -7.68
N THR A 272 27.01 7.96 -7.19
CA THR A 272 28.25 8.18 -7.95
C THR A 272 29.33 7.14 -7.62
N MET A 273 29.10 6.33 -6.58
CA MET A 273 30.00 5.28 -6.13
C MET A 273 29.32 3.93 -6.31
N LEU A 274 30.03 3.00 -6.94
CA LEU A 274 29.56 1.65 -7.19
C LEU A 274 30.47 0.67 -6.46
N LEU A 275 29.84 -0.28 -5.77
CA LEU A 275 30.54 -1.36 -5.06
C LEU A 275 30.81 -2.53 -6.03
N GLY A 276 31.93 -3.23 -5.82
CA GLY A 276 32.20 -4.51 -6.48
C GLY A 276 33.38 -4.53 -7.45
N GLY A 277 33.78 -3.40 -8.05
CA GLY A 277 34.98 -3.33 -8.90
C GLY A 277 35.04 -4.36 -10.03
N ALA A 278 36.25 -4.82 -10.38
CA ALA A 278 36.47 -5.92 -11.33
C ALA A 278 35.83 -7.22 -10.80
N GLY A 279 35.05 -7.91 -11.64
CA GLY A 279 34.25 -9.07 -11.24
C GLY A 279 32.87 -8.74 -10.67
N SER A 280 32.47 -7.45 -10.64
CA SER A 280 31.08 -7.08 -10.32
C SER A 280 30.13 -7.35 -11.50
N ALA A 281 28.83 -7.46 -11.19
CA ALA A 281 27.78 -7.58 -12.21
C ALA A 281 27.84 -6.45 -13.26
N LEU A 282 28.16 -5.22 -12.86
CA LEU A 282 28.30 -4.12 -13.81
C LEU A 282 29.55 -4.27 -14.68
N SER A 283 30.69 -4.68 -14.12
CA SER A 283 31.91 -4.91 -14.90
C SER A 283 31.68 -6.03 -15.93
N ALA A 284 31.04 -7.13 -15.53
CA ALA A 284 30.69 -8.23 -16.42
C ALA A 284 29.69 -7.80 -17.50
N LEU A 285 28.71 -6.95 -17.14
CA LEU A 285 27.77 -6.37 -18.10
C LEU A 285 28.49 -5.51 -19.15
N LEU A 286 29.39 -4.61 -18.72
CA LEU A 286 30.13 -3.73 -19.62
C LEU A 286 31.00 -4.53 -20.58
N GLU A 287 31.72 -5.54 -20.07
CA GLU A 287 32.53 -6.45 -20.89
C GLU A 287 31.67 -7.22 -21.90
N ARG A 288 30.54 -7.78 -21.45
CA ARG A 288 29.59 -8.48 -22.34
C ARG A 288 29.05 -7.60 -23.46
N LEU A 289 28.85 -6.32 -23.17
CA LEU A 289 28.38 -5.34 -24.15
C LEU A 289 29.52 -4.73 -24.99
N GLY A 290 30.79 -5.02 -24.68
CA GLY A 290 31.95 -4.42 -25.33
C GLY A 290 32.14 -2.93 -25.01
N LEU A 291 31.62 -2.47 -23.87
CA LEU A 291 31.59 -1.06 -23.45
C LEU A 291 32.67 -0.70 -22.42
N GLU A 292 33.58 -1.60 -22.09
CA GLU A 292 34.59 -1.39 -21.04
C GLU A 292 35.53 -0.21 -21.35
N LYS A 293 35.76 0.08 -22.63
CA LYS A 293 36.58 1.22 -23.08
C LYS A 293 35.81 2.55 -23.07
N GLU A 294 34.51 2.50 -23.37
CA GLU A 294 33.64 3.69 -23.41
C GLU A 294 33.23 4.14 -22.00
N ILE A 295 33.08 3.19 -21.08
CA ILE A 295 32.66 3.42 -19.69
C ILE A 295 33.77 2.91 -18.76
N PRO A 296 34.90 3.63 -18.65
CA PRO A 296 36.01 3.20 -17.82
C PRO A 296 35.68 3.30 -16.34
N MET A 297 35.68 2.16 -15.65
CA MET A 297 35.50 2.10 -14.21
C MET A 297 36.80 2.49 -13.49
N ARG A 298 36.74 3.55 -12.70
CA ARG A 298 37.89 4.03 -11.90
C ARG A 298 37.76 3.59 -10.45
N ARG A 299 38.83 3.03 -9.89
CA ARG A 299 38.92 2.79 -8.45
C ARG A 299 38.94 4.13 -7.73
N LEU A 300 38.05 4.30 -6.76
CA LEU A 300 38.02 5.47 -5.90
C LEU A 300 38.94 5.26 -4.71
N GLU A 301 39.79 6.25 -4.44
CA GLU A 301 40.45 6.39 -3.15
C GLU A 301 39.47 7.01 -2.16
N TRP A 302 39.51 6.58 -0.91
CA TRP A 302 38.65 7.10 0.16
C TRP A 302 39.50 7.35 1.40
N GLY A 303 38.94 7.93 2.46
CA GLY A 303 39.73 8.20 3.65
C GLY A 303 38.90 8.59 4.85
N LEU A 304 39.56 8.60 6.00
CA LEU A 304 39.00 9.05 7.27
C LEU A 304 39.65 10.38 7.66
N ALA A 305 38.84 11.36 8.03
CA ALA A 305 39.30 12.61 8.61
C ALA A 305 38.42 13.04 9.78
N ASP A 306 39.00 13.32 10.95
CA ASP A 306 38.28 13.75 12.18
C ASP A 306 38.89 15.01 12.83
N GLY A 307 39.73 15.74 12.10
CA GLY A 307 40.46 16.92 12.57
C GLY A 307 41.74 16.61 13.36
N LYS A 308 41.94 15.37 13.84
CA LYS A 308 43.18 14.89 14.49
C LYS A 308 43.90 13.83 13.66
N VAL A 309 43.13 13.12 12.85
CA VAL A 309 43.59 12.06 11.96
C VAL A 309 43.13 12.42 10.55
N ALA A 310 44.04 12.22 9.59
CA ALA A 310 43.74 12.21 8.17
C ALA A 310 44.46 11.00 7.57
N LEU A 311 43.69 10.03 7.08
CA LEU A 311 44.19 8.77 6.53
C LEU A 311 43.56 8.52 5.16
N ARG A 312 44.41 8.35 4.14
CA ARG A 312 43.98 7.89 2.80
C ARG A 312 44.01 6.37 2.72
N LEU A 313 42.86 5.79 2.42
CA LEU A 313 42.54 4.38 2.27
C LEU A 313 42.08 4.10 0.83
N GLY A 314 41.79 2.85 0.50
CA GLY A 314 41.50 2.41 -0.87
C GLY A 314 42.69 1.79 -1.60
N SER A 315 43.80 1.54 -0.90
CA SER A 315 44.94 0.74 -1.42
C SER A 315 44.62 -0.75 -1.51
N GLY A 316 43.45 -1.17 -1.03
CA GLY A 316 43.05 -2.57 -0.90
C GLY A 316 43.19 -3.06 0.54
N PRO A 317 42.60 -4.22 0.88
CA PRO A 317 42.45 -4.67 2.26
C PRO A 317 43.76 -4.73 3.05
N ASP A 318 44.83 -5.24 2.44
CA ASP A 318 46.14 -5.38 3.10
C ASP A 318 46.86 -4.03 3.27
N GLY A 319 46.88 -3.21 2.22
CA GLY A 319 47.49 -1.88 2.29
C GLY A 319 46.76 -0.94 3.25
N ASP A 320 45.44 -1.04 3.32
CA ASP A 320 44.62 -0.26 4.24
C ASP A 320 44.80 -0.75 5.69
N LEU A 321 44.92 -2.08 5.91
CA LEU A 321 45.23 -2.65 7.22
C LEU A 321 46.59 -2.20 7.74
N GLU A 322 47.60 -2.14 6.87
CA GLU A 322 48.94 -1.67 7.25
C GLU A 322 48.90 -0.20 7.70
N LYS A 323 48.26 0.67 6.92
CA LYS A 323 48.10 2.09 7.23
C LYS A 323 47.34 2.30 8.55
N LEU A 324 46.26 1.57 8.76
CA LEU A 324 45.47 1.62 9.99
C LEU A 324 46.27 1.12 11.19
N SER A 325 47.00 0.01 11.04
CA SER A 325 47.84 -0.56 12.09
C SER A 325 48.99 0.36 12.48
N LYS A 326 49.56 1.11 11.53
CA LYS A 326 50.59 2.11 11.80
C LYS A 326 50.04 3.31 12.57
N LYS A 327 48.82 3.75 12.26
CA LYS A 327 48.18 4.89 12.95
C LYS A 327 47.64 4.51 14.33
N PHE A 328 47.16 3.28 14.50
CA PHE A 328 46.57 2.77 15.75
C PHE A 328 47.29 1.50 16.21
N PRO A 329 48.53 1.61 16.74
CA PRO A 329 49.34 0.44 17.09
C PRO A 329 48.69 -0.45 18.16
N SER A 330 48.01 0.15 19.14
CA SER A 330 47.29 -0.56 20.20
C SER A 330 46.13 -1.43 19.67
N SER A 331 45.57 -1.09 18.51
CA SER A 331 44.45 -1.80 17.89
C SER A 331 44.89 -2.80 16.81
N ARG A 332 46.20 -2.92 16.53
CA ARG A 332 46.73 -3.75 15.43
C ARG A 332 46.21 -5.19 15.45
N ALA A 333 46.24 -5.85 16.61
CA ALA A 333 45.77 -7.22 16.75
C ALA A 333 44.27 -7.36 16.44
N GLY A 334 43.46 -6.40 16.92
CA GLY A 334 42.02 -6.37 16.66
C GLY A 334 41.69 -6.09 15.20
N LEU A 335 42.41 -5.16 14.56
CA LEU A 335 42.25 -4.84 13.14
C LEU A 335 42.58 -6.04 12.23
N SER A 336 43.68 -6.73 12.52
CA SER A 336 44.05 -7.94 11.78
C SER A 336 43.01 -9.04 11.92
N ARG A 337 42.48 -9.24 13.14
CA ARG A 337 41.41 -10.21 13.40
C ARG A 337 40.13 -9.84 12.63
N LEU A 338 39.68 -8.60 12.72
CA LEU A 338 38.50 -8.12 12.00
C LEU A 338 38.64 -8.34 10.48
N MET A 339 39.80 -8.02 9.91
CA MET A 339 40.02 -8.20 8.48
C MET A 339 40.02 -9.68 8.08
N SER A 340 40.57 -10.56 8.93
CA SER A 340 40.51 -12.02 8.73
C SER A 340 39.07 -12.54 8.79
N ASP A 341 38.29 -12.10 9.78
CA ASP A 341 36.89 -12.47 9.95
C ASP A 341 36.04 -11.99 8.74
N LEU A 342 36.27 -10.76 8.26
CA LEU A 342 35.61 -10.23 7.07
C LEU A 342 35.96 -11.00 5.79
N ARG A 343 37.22 -11.44 5.62
CA ARG A 343 37.63 -12.29 4.49
C ARG A 343 36.95 -13.65 4.53
N ARG A 344 36.90 -14.26 5.72
CA ARG A 344 36.23 -15.54 5.93
C ARG A 344 34.73 -15.42 5.67
N PHE A 345 34.08 -14.41 6.24
CA PHE A 345 32.66 -14.14 6.03
C PHE A 345 32.36 -13.88 4.55
N ARG A 346 33.20 -13.12 3.85
CA ARG A 346 33.06 -12.91 2.40
C ARG A 346 33.18 -14.22 1.62
N GLY A 347 34.16 -15.07 1.93
CA GLY A 347 34.31 -16.39 1.32
C GLY A 347 33.05 -17.24 1.51
N GLU A 348 32.63 -17.40 2.78
CA GLU A 348 31.42 -18.15 3.14
C GLU A 348 30.14 -17.56 2.50
N LEU A 349 30.08 -16.25 2.26
CA LEU A 349 28.97 -15.58 1.59
C LEU A 349 28.99 -15.75 0.07
N MET A 350 30.17 -15.79 -0.56
CA MET A 350 30.31 -16.05 -2.00
C MET A 350 30.05 -17.52 -2.33
N ASP A 351 30.38 -18.43 -1.42
CA ASP A 351 30.14 -19.87 -1.56
C ASP A 351 28.69 -20.27 -1.27
N ARG A 352 27.84 -19.30 -0.90
CA ARG A 352 26.44 -19.55 -0.53
C ARG A 352 25.52 -19.65 -1.75
N PRO A 353 24.63 -20.66 -1.79
CA PRO A 353 23.61 -20.77 -2.83
C PRO A 353 22.67 -19.55 -2.89
N ASP A 354 22.45 -18.85 -1.78
CA ASP A 354 21.56 -17.70 -1.70
C ASP A 354 22.24 -16.35 -2.03
N TYR A 355 23.50 -16.36 -2.50
CA TYR A 355 24.20 -15.13 -2.88
C TYR A 355 23.57 -14.47 -4.12
N LEU A 356 23.02 -13.27 -3.94
CA LEU A 356 22.17 -12.58 -4.92
C LEU A 356 22.90 -11.85 -6.05
N SER A 357 24.23 -11.97 -6.15
CA SER A 357 25.00 -11.26 -7.20
C SER A 357 26.15 -12.11 -7.76
N PRO A 358 25.88 -13.30 -8.32
CA PRO A 358 26.87 -14.00 -9.12
C PRO A 358 27.25 -13.17 -10.36
N THR A 359 28.39 -13.48 -10.97
CA THR A 359 28.78 -12.91 -12.25
C THR A 359 27.74 -13.25 -13.31
N LEU A 360 27.41 -12.30 -14.20
CA LEU A 360 26.49 -12.55 -15.31
C LEU A 360 26.99 -13.74 -16.13
N PRO A 361 26.19 -14.81 -16.29
CA PRO A 361 26.62 -15.99 -17.01
C PRO A 361 26.84 -15.66 -18.49
N HIS A 362 27.91 -16.20 -19.06
CA HIS A 362 28.31 -15.97 -20.44
C HIS A 362 27.47 -16.77 -21.44
N ASN A 363 26.91 -17.90 -21.01
CA ASN A 363 26.07 -18.76 -21.84
C ASN A 363 24.93 -19.43 -21.04
N LEU A 364 24.06 -20.16 -21.75
CA LEU A 364 22.90 -20.85 -21.19
C LEU A 364 23.25 -22.00 -20.23
N GLU A 365 24.37 -22.70 -20.47
CA GLU A 365 24.84 -23.79 -19.60
C GLU A 365 25.31 -23.21 -18.27
N GLU A 366 26.10 -22.13 -18.29
CA GLU A 366 26.54 -21.42 -17.11
C GLU A 366 25.35 -20.78 -16.37
N TYR A 367 24.35 -20.27 -17.09
CA TYR A 367 23.11 -19.79 -16.47
C TYR A 367 22.36 -20.94 -15.78
N HIS A 368 22.25 -22.11 -16.40
CA HIS A 368 21.62 -23.27 -15.78
C HIS A 368 22.38 -23.74 -14.54
N GLU A 369 23.70 -23.89 -14.62
CA GLU A 369 24.55 -24.25 -13.48
C GLU A 369 24.42 -23.21 -12.35
N GLN A 370 24.50 -21.91 -12.68
CA GLN A 370 24.28 -20.85 -11.69
C GLN A 370 22.85 -20.83 -11.14
N PHE A 371 21.82 -21.20 -11.92
CA PHE A 371 20.45 -21.31 -11.43
C PHE A 371 20.29 -22.49 -10.47
N TYR A 372 20.93 -23.63 -10.75
CA TYR A 372 20.92 -24.80 -9.87
C TYR A 372 21.70 -24.55 -8.58
N HIS A 373 22.85 -23.89 -8.68
CA HIS A 373 23.70 -23.57 -7.55
C HIS A 373 23.24 -22.33 -6.78
N HIS A 374 22.55 -21.38 -7.43
CA HIS A 374 22.14 -20.10 -6.84
C HIS A 374 20.70 -19.65 -7.20
N PRO A 375 19.65 -20.43 -6.86
CA PRO A 375 18.30 -20.25 -7.37
C PRO A 375 17.61 -18.93 -6.96
N LEU A 376 18.07 -18.26 -5.90
CA LEU A 376 17.53 -16.98 -5.45
C LEU A 376 18.08 -15.77 -6.22
N SER A 377 19.18 -15.92 -6.95
CA SER A 377 19.84 -14.84 -7.71
C SER A 377 19.24 -14.60 -9.10
N ALA A 378 18.38 -15.51 -9.57
CA ALA A 378 17.73 -15.47 -10.88
C ALA A 378 16.23 -15.09 -10.81
N LEU A 379 15.74 -14.68 -9.63
CA LEU A 379 14.43 -14.06 -9.39
C LEU A 379 14.58 -12.55 -9.26
#